data_AF-A0A920SGE0-F1
#
_entry.id   AF-A0A920SGE0-F1
#
_cell.length_a   1.000
_cell.length_b   1.000
_cell.length_c   1.000
_cell.angle_alpha   90.00
_cell.angle_beta   90.00
_cell.angle_gamma   90.00
#
_symmetry.space_group_name_H-M   'P 1'
#
loop_
_entity.id
_entity.type
_entity.pdbx_description
1 polymer ?
#
loop_
_entity_poly.entity_id
_entity_poly.type
_entity_poly.pdbx_seq_one_letter_code
_entity_poly.pdbx_strand_id
1 'polypeptide(L)'
;MPIIDWINAVFGNLIGSGPTSEPHLRRWSGPGRTGAARYTPLAGRRPAASVGPAVTLLGRQAHGDEVDADGLRQLEAADVADAITTAVAEEWTVEDRAGHQRPCAFGDIGVLLPTRTSLPDLEATLEAAGIPYRAESSSLLFATPQFRDL
;
A
#
# COMPACT_ATOMS: atom_id res chain seq x y z
N MET A 1 -0.58 17.05 4.25
CA MET A 1 -0.56 15.64 4.72
C MET A 1 0.73 15.46 5.51
N PRO A 2 0.71 14.92 6.73
CA PRO A 2 1.84 15.03 7.66
C PRO A 2 3.20 14.65 7.08
N ILE A 3 3.26 13.57 6.28
CA ILE A 3 4.49 13.11 5.61
C ILE A 3 4.94 14.06 4.48
N ILE A 4 4.01 14.56 3.65
CA ILE A 4 4.32 15.49 2.55
C ILE A 4 4.76 16.83 3.12
N ASP A 5 4.09 17.29 4.17
CA ASP A 5 4.41 18.56 4.84
C ASP A 5 5.81 18.48 5.47
N TRP A 6 6.14 17.35 6.11
CA TRP A 6 7.48 17.08 6.64
C TRP A 6 8.55 17.01 5.53
N ILE A 7 8.30 16.27 4.43
CA ILE A 7 9.22 16.20 3.29
C ILE A 7 9.46 17.60 2.72
N ASN A 8 8.39 18.36 2.49
CA ASN A 8 8.47 19.72 1.97
C ASN A 8 9.29 20.64 2.90
N ALA A 9 9.13 20.52 4.21
CA ALA A 9 9.91 21.29 5.18
C ALA A 9 11.40 20.90 5.18
N VAL A 10 11.72 19.61 5.17
CA VAL A 10 13.10 19.12 5.18
C VAL A 10 13.83 19.50 3.89
N PHE A 11 13.26 19.15 2.74
CA PHE A 11 13.91 19.37 1.44
C PHE A 11 13.88 20.84 1.01
N GLY A 12 12.84 21.59 1.39
CA GLY A 12 12.80 23.05 1.21
C GLY A 12 13.95 23.75 1.92
N ASN A 13 14.34 23.28 3.12
CA ASN A 13 15.49 23.79 3.85
C ASN A 13 16.84 23.31 3.27
N LEU A 14 16.96 22.04 2.89
CA LEU A 14 18.23 21.46 2.44
C LEU A 14 18.64 21.85 1.02
N ILE A 15 17.68 21.93 0.10
CA ILE A 15 17.91 22.27 -1.31
C ILE A 15 17.76 23.79 -1.52
N GLY A 16 17.12 24.46 -0.56
CA GLY A 16 17.02 25.91 -0.47
C GLY A 16 15.96 26.50 -1.42
N SER A 17 15.15 27.40 -0.86
CA SER A 17 14.55 28.50 -1.64
C SER A 17 15.64 29.56 -1.80
N GLY A 18 16.58 29.36 -2.73
CA GLY A 18 17.69 30.30 -2.90
C GLY A 18 17.17 31.72 -3.17
N PRO A 19 17.70 32.77 -2.50
CA PRO A 19 17.31 34.13 -2.79
C PRO A 19 17.56 34.43 -4.28
N THR A 20 16.57 35.08 -4.92
CA THR A 20 16.86 35.96 -6.05
C THR A 20 17.89 36.96 -5.54
N SER A 21 19.01 37.10 -6.23
CA SER A 21 20.10 38.04 -5.92
C SER A 21 20.92 37.75 -4.64
N GLU A 22 21.93 36.88 -4.74
CA GLU A 22 23.21 37.11 -4.05
C GLU A 22 24.40 36.64 -4.94
N PRO A 23 25.28 37.56 -5.40
CA PRO A 23 26.35 37.25 -6.36
C PRO A 23 27.56 36.46 -5.84
N HIS A 24 27.57 35.93 -4.61
CA HIS A 24 28.83 35.52 -3.94
C HIS A 24 28.99 34.04 -3.56
N LEU A 25 28.03 33.16 -3.83
CA LEU A 25 28.28 31.71 -3.71
C LEU A 25 28.81 31.11 -5.03
N ARG A 26 30.05 31.48 -5.37
CA ARG A 26 30.88 30.67 -6.26
C ARG A 26 31.32 29.42 -5.51
N ARG A 27 30.57 28.32 -5.60
CA ARG A 27 31.07 26.99 -5.22
C ARG A 27 30.91 26.01 -6.38
N TRP A 28 32.06 25.68 -6.97
CA TRP A 28 32.32 24.69 -8.03
C TRP A 28 31.57 24.88 -9.36
N SER A 29 32.24 25.49 -10.34
CA SER A 29 31.85 25.46 -11.75
C SER A 29 32.81 24.57 -12.53
N GLY A 30 32.54 23.26 -12.54
CA GLY A 30 33.10 22.37 -13.56
C GLY A 30 32.32 22.55 -14.87
N PRO A 31 32.92 22.31 -16.04
CA PRO A 31 32.23 22.49 -17.31
C PRO A 31 31.09 21.47 -17.42
N GLY A 32 29.84 21.95 -17.50
CA GLY A 32 28.67 21.12 -17.81
C GLY A 32 27.52 21.07 -16.79
N ARG A 33 27.53 21.83 -15.69
CA ARG A 33 26.37 21.88 -14.76
C ARG A 33 25.78 23.28 -14.68
N THR A 34 24.82 23.57 -15.54
CA THR A 34 23.89 24.69 -15.40
C THR A 34 22.82 24.35 -14.38
N GLY A 35 22.82 25.02 -13.22
CA GLY A 35 21.69 25.11 -12.28
C GLY A 35 21.59 24.00 -11.24
N ALA A 36 21.73 24.36 -9.96
CA ALA A 36 21.17 23.55 -8.89
C ALA A 36 19.63 23.63 -9.04
N ALA A 37 18.98 22.50 -9.32
CA ALA A 37 17.54 22.44 -9.43
C ALA A 37 16.91 22.90 -8.11
N ARG A 38 16.03 23.90 -8.18
CA ARG A 38 15.27 24.37 -7.01
C ARG A 38 14.30 23.29 -6.58
N TYR A 39 14.11 23.16 -5.27
CA TYR A 39 13.10 22.25 -4.75
C TYR A 39 11.70 22.77 -5.07
N THR A 40 10.91 21.94 -5.75
CA THR A 40 9.48 22.17 -5.97
C THR A 40 8.72 21.35 -4.93
N PRO A 41 7.88 21.98 -4.08
CA PRO A 41 7.10 21.26 -3.07
C PRO A 41 6.24 20.16 -3.68
N LEU A 42 6.25 19.00 -3.03
CA LEU A 42 5.35 17.91 -3.36
C LEU A 42 3.92 18.30 -2.99
N ALA A 43 3.01 18.09 -3.92
CA ALA A 43 1.58 18.19 -3.67
C ALA A 43 0.99 16.77 -3.63
N GLY A 44 0.18 16.48 -2.61
CA GLY A 44 -0.57 15.23 -2.54
C GLY A 44 -1.56 15.18 -3.71
N ARG A 45 -1.53 14.09 -4.49
CA ARG A 45 -2.46 13.91 -5.62
C ARG A 45 -3.91 13.77 -5.13
N ARG A 46 -4.11 13.01 -4.05
CA ARG A 46 -5.44 12.70 -3.51
C ARG A 46 -5.69 13.51 -2.24
N PRO A 47 -6.93 14.00 -2.02
CA PRO A 47 -7.32 14.51 -0.72
C PRO A 47 -7.26 13.40 0.34
N ALA A 48 -7.35 13.76 1.61
CA ALA A 48 -7.48 12.76 2.67
C ALA A 48 -8.71 11.88 2.41
N ALA A 49 -8.58 10.57 2.68
CA ALA A 49 -9.71 9.66 2.67
C ALA A 49 -10.75 10.16 3.69
N SER A 50 -12.02 10.17 3.30
CA SER A 50 -13.10 10.58 4.19
C SER A 50 -13.43 9.49 5.20
N VAL A 51 -13.24 8.23 4.82
CA VAL A 51 -13.43 7.03 5.65
C VAL A 51 -12.23 6.10 5.52
N GLY A 52 -11.82 5.55 6.65
CA GLY A 52 -10.70 4.61 6.74
C GLY A 52 -9.32 5.29 6.77
N PRO A 53 -8.29 4.53 7.15
CA PRO A 53 -6.92 5.00 7.20
C PRO A 53 -6.31 5.13 5.80
N ALA A 54 -5.45 6.12 5.60
CA ALA A 54 -4.66 6.24 4.37
C ALA A 54 -3.57 5.16 4.26
N VAL A 55 -3.05 4.70 5.41
CA VAL A 55 -2.04 3.64 5.54
C VAL A 55 -2.28 2.90 6.85
N THR A 56 -2.25 1.57 6.81
CA THR A 56 -2.33 0.69 7.98
C THR A 56 -1.13 -0.25 7.98
N LEU A 57 -0.56 -0.49 9.17
CA LEU A 57 0.47 -1.50 9.39
C LEU A 57 -0.17 -2.70 10.09
N LEU A 58 -0.19 -3.85 9.41
CA LEU A 58 -0.58 -5.15 9.99
C LEU A 58 0.63 -5.79 10.67
N GLY A 59 0.40 -6.70 11.63
CA GLY A 59 1.49 -7.39 12.34
C GLY A 59 2.36 -6.50 13.22
N ARG A 60 1.89 -5.30 13.63
CA ARG A 60 2.65 -4.40 14.51
C ARG A 60 2.97 -5.05 15.87
N GLN A 61 2.12 -5.97 16.31
CA GLN A 61 2.37 -6.83 17.47
C GLN A 61 2.65 -8.23 16.95
N ALA A 62 3.77 -8.82 17.38
CA ALA A 62 4.10 -10.18 16.99
C ALA A 62 3.06 -11.16 17.54
N HIS A 63 2.76 -12.22 16.79
CA HIS A 63 1.82 -13.27 17.18
C HIS A 63 2.35 -14.19 18.31
N GLY A 64 3.51 -13.87 18.90
CA GLY A 64 4.18 -14.62 19.96
C GLY A 64 5.35 -15.47 19.44
N ASP A 65 6.29 -15.78 20.33
CA ASP A 65 7.53 -16.49 19.98
C ASP A 65 7.38 -18.03 19.93
N GLU A 66 6.23 -18.55 20.38
CA GLU A 66 5.95 -20.00 20.47
C GLU A 66 5.24 -20.58 19.24
N VAL A 67 4.99 -19.76 18.20
CA VAL A 67 4.32 -20.19 16.97
C VAL A 67 5.36 -20.64 15.96
N ASP A 68 5.17 -21.83 15.37
CA ASP A 68 6.02 -22.28 14.27
C ASP A 68 5.77 -21.49 12.98
N ALA A 69 6.62 -21.69 11.98
CA ALA A 69 6.56 -20.93 10.74
C ALA A 69 5.27 -21.16 9.92
N ASP A 70 4.59 -22.29 10.10
CA ASP A 70 3.35 -22.60 9.39
C ASP A 70 2.16 -21.93 10.10
N GLY A 71 2.10 -22.02 11.44
CA GLY A 71 1.13 -21.31 12.26
C GLY A 71 1.24 -19.79 12.11
N LEU A 72 2.46 -19.26 11.98
CA LEU A 72 2.65 -17.82 11.75
C LEU A 72 2.06 -17.39 10.41
N ARG A 73 2.24 -18.17 9.35
CA ARG A 73 1.66 -17.86 8.02
C ARG A 73 0.13 -17.86 8.05
N GLN A 74 -0.49 -18.78 8.79
CA GLN A 74 -1.94 -18.78 8.97
C GLN A 74 -2.43 -17.54 9.72
N LEU A 75 -1.74 -17.12 10.78
CA LEU A 75 -2.09 -15.92 11.53
C LEU A 75 -1.93 -14.65 10.68
N GLU A 76 -0.84 -14.54 9.92
CA GLU A 76 -0.64 -13.44 8.97
C GLU A 76 -1.70 -13.42 7.87
N ALA A 77 -2.11 -14.58 7.36
CA ALA A 77 -3.19 -14.69 6.38
C ALA A 77 -4.55 -14.26 6.97
N ALA A 78 -4.82 -14.58 8.23
CA ALA A 78 -6.02 -14.15 8.95
C ALA A 78 -6.03 -12.62 9.14
N ASP A 79 -4.91 -12.02 9.55
CA ASP A 79 -4.75 -10.56 9.65
C ASP A 79 -5.06 -9.86 8.32
N VAL A 80 -4.65 -10.45 7.19
CA VAL A 80 -4.95 -9.92 5.86
C VAL A 80 -6.45 -10.02 5.55
N ALA A 81 -7.09 -11.16 5.83
CA ALA A 81 -8.51 -11.33 5.60
C ALA A 81 -9.37 -10.39 6.48
N ASP A 82 -8.97 -10.19 7.73
CA ASP A 82 -9.61 -9.24 8.65
C ASP A 82 -9.48 -7.80 8.16
N ALA A 83 -8.30 -7.42 7.66
CA ALA A 83 -8.10 -6.10 7.07
C ALA A 83 -8.97 -5.88 5.82
N ILE A 84 -9.11 -6.90 4.97
CA ILE A 84 -9.96 -6.87 3.76
C ILE A 84 -11.43 -6.71 4.15
N THR A 85 -11.93 -7.54 5.05
CA THR A 85 -13.34 -7.51 5.48
C THR A 85 -13.66 -6.20 6.18
N THR A 86 -12.77 -5.70 7.03
CA THR A 86 -12.89 -4.38 7.68
C THR A 86 -13.00 -3.27 6.64
N ALA A 87 -12.08 -3.23 5.66
CA ALA A 87 -12.08 -2.18 4.65
C ALA A 87 -13.38 -2.13 3.82
N VAL A 88 -13.97 -3.29 3.53
CA VAL A 88 -15.23 -3.39 2.79
C VAL A 88 -16.42 -3.08 3.69
N ALA A 89 -16.49 -3.65 4.90
CA ALA A 89 -17.60 -3.48 5.83
C ALA A 89 -17.71 -2.04 6.37
N GLU A 90 -16.57 -1.37 6.57
CA GLU A 90 -16.50 0.04 6.97
C GLU A 90 -16.54 1.00 5.78
N GLU A 91 -16.70 0.51 4.55
CA GLU A 91 -16.83 1.33 3.35
C GLU A 91 -15.67 2.32 3.15
N TRP A 92 -14.42 1.86 3.33
CA TRP A 92 -13.24 2.71 3.19
C TRP A 92 -13.23 3.45 1.85
N THR A 93 -12.77 4.69 1.86
CA THR A 93 -12.86 5.54 0.66
C THR A 93 -11.86 5.11 -0.42
N VAL A 94 -12.36 4.81 -1.61
CA VAL A 94 -11.57 4.61 -2.82
C VAL A 94 -11.90 5.67 -3.86
N GLU A 95 -10.94 5.97 -4.73
CA GLU A 95 -11.12 6.91 -5.84
C GLU A 95 -11.19 6.13 -7.15
N ASP A 96 -12.25 6.34 -7.93
CA ASP A 96 -12.38 5.72 -9.25
C ASP A 96 -11.47 6.38 -10.31
N ARG A 97 -11.49 5.87 -11.54
CA ARG A 97 -10.67 6.43 -12.64
C ARG A 97 -11.08 7.85 -13.05
N ALA A 98 -12.31 8.26 -12.75
CA ALA A 98 -12.83 9.59 -13.01
C ALA A 98 -12.55 10.58 -11.86
N GLY A 99 -11.98 10.11 -10.75
CA GLY A 99 -11.64 10.92 -9.59
C GLY A 99 -12.77 11.01 -8.55
N HIS A 100 -13.84 10.23 -8.68
CA HIS A 100 -14.93 10.22 -7.71
C HIS A 100 -14.60 9.33 -6.53
N GLN A 101 -14.93 9.82 -5.33
CA GLN A 101 -14.86 9.03 -4.11
C GLN A 101 -16.08 8.11 -4.01
N ARG A 102 -15.85 6.86 -3.65
CA ARG A 102 -16.89 5.86 -3.40
C ARG A 102 -16.43 4.84 -2.34
N PRO A 103 -17.36 4.03 -1.79
CA PRO A 103 -17.02 2.90 -0.94
C PRO A 103 -16.12 1.86 -1.63
N CYS A 104 -15.24 1.26 -0.84
CA CYS A 104 -14.40 0.13 -1.22
C CYS A 104 -15.23 -1.10 -1.57
N ALA A 105 -14.84 -1.81 -2.63
CA ALA A 105 -15.31 -3.15 -2.94
C ALA A 105 -14.11 -4.12 -3.00
N PHE A 106 -14.36 -5.44 -2.93
CA PHE A 106 -13.29 -6.45 -3.02
C PHE A 106 -12.39 -6.28 -4.26
N GLY A 107 -12.97 -5.85 -5.39
CA GLY A 107 -12.22 -5.62 -6.64
C GLY A 107 -11.24 -4.43 -6.59
N ASP A 108 -11.30 -3.60 -5.55
CA ASP A 108 -10.37 -2.49 -5.34
C ASP A 108 -9.11 -2.87 -4.56
N ILE A 109 -9.06 -4.11 -4.04
CA ILE A 109 -8.00 -4.57 -3.16
C ILE A 109 -7.03 -5.46 -3.95
N GLY A 110 -5.74 -5.14 -3.85
CA GLY A 110 -4.65 -5.97 -4.34
C GLY A 110 -3.72 -6.37 -3.21
N VAL A 111 -3.44 -7.66 -3.08
CA VAL A 111 -2.45 -8.20 -2.12
C VAL A 111 -1.16 -8.52 -2.88
N LEU A 112 -0.08 -7.85 -2.49
CA LEU A 112 1.24 -8.07 -3.08
C LEU A 112 2.04 -9.00 -2.19
N LEU A 113 2.43 -10.15 -2.73
CA LEU A 113 3.27 -11.11 -2.02
C LEU A 113 4.70 -11.04 -2.55
N PRO A 114 5.72 -10.93 -1.68
CA PRO A 114 7.12 -10.90 -2.11
C PRO A 114 7.57 -12.27 -2.67
N THR A 115 7.00 -13.35 -2.17
CA THR A 115 7.24 -14.73 -2.62
C THR A 115 5.93 -15.53 -2.62
N ARG A 116 5.90 -16.70 -3.27
CA ARG A 116 4.69 -17.53 -3.39
C ARG A 116 4.42 -18.42 -2.17
N THR A 117 5.33 -18.48 -1.20
CA THR A 117 5.27 -19.43 -0.09
C THR A 117 4.01 -19.28 0.75
N SER A 118 3.54 -18.05 0.97
CA SER A 118 2.34 -17.76 1.78
C SER A 118 1.03 -17.82 0.98
N LEU A 119 1.09 -18.08 -0.34
CA LEU A 119 -0.11 -18.04 -1.20
C LEU A 119 -1.15 -19.11 -0.81
N PRO A 120 -0.79 -20.39 -0.57
CA PRO A 120 -1.79 -21.40 -0.23
C PRO A 120 -2.55 -21.10 1.08
N ASP A 121 -1.83 -20.65 2.11
CA ASP A 121 -2.43 -20.28 3.40
C ASP A 121 -3.37 -19.07 3.26
N LEU A 122 -2.98 -18.09 2.43
CA LEU A 122 -3.83 -16.94 2.10
C LEU A 122 -5.07 -17.36 1.33
N GLU A 123 -4.96 -18.19 0.28
CA GLU A 123 -6.09 -18.66 -0.52
C GLU A 123 -7.11 -19.42 0.35
N ALA A 124 -6.66 -20.35 1.18
CA ALA A 124 -7.52 -21.09 2.10
C ALA A 124 -8.25 -20.16 3.11
N THR A 125 -7.55 -19.13 3.60
CA THR A 125 -8.12 -18.18 4.55
C THR A 125 -9.15 -17.26 3.89
N LEU A 126 -8.88 -16.78 2.68
CA LEU A 126 -9.84 -15.99 1.90
C LEU A 126 -11.09 -16.80 1.56
N GLU A 127 -10.93 -18.07 1.19
CA GLU A 127 -12.06 -18.98 0.94
C GLU A 127 -12.90 -19.21 2.20
N ALA A 128 -12.26 -19.49 3.34
CA ALA A 128 -12.95 -19.67 4.62
C ALA A 128 -13.71 -18.40 5.08
N ALA A 129 -13.19 -17.22 4.76
CA ALA A 129 -13.83 -15.92 5.04
C ALA A 129 -14.88 -15.51 3.99
N GLY A 130 -15.08 -16.29 2.92
CA GLY A 130 -16.00 -15.95 1.83
C GLY A 130 -15.57 -14.76 0.97
N ILE A 131 -14.27 -14.46 0.95
CA ILE A 131 -13.70 -13.33 0.20
C ILE A 131 -13.39 -13.79 -1.24
N PRO A 132 -13.96 -13.15 -2.28
CA PRO A 132 -13.64 -13.49 -3.66
C PRO A 132 -12.22 -13.06 -4.02
N TYR A 133 -11.46 -13.95 -4.66
CA TYR A 133 -10.07 -13.66 -5.06
C TYR A 133 -9.72 -14.20 -6.45
N ARG A 134 -8.64 -13.64 -7.04
CA ARG A 134 -8.01 -14.10 -8.27
C ARG A 134 -6.50 -13.92 -8.18
N ALA A 135 -5.74 -15.00 -8.34
CA ALA A 135 -4.27 -14.93 -8.44
C ALA A 135 -3.83 -14.71 -9.90
N GLU A 136 -2.94 -13.74 -10.16
CA GLU A 136 -2.53 -13.36 -11.53
C GLU A 136 -1.45 -14.26 -12.17
N SER A 137 -1.06 -15.36 -11.53
CA SER A 137 -0.14 -16.35 -12.10
C SER A 137 -0.74 -17.76 -11.99
N SER A 138 -1.74 -18.02 -12.84
CA SER A 138 -2.37 -19.31 -13.19
C SER A 138 -2.02 -20.54 -12.36
N SER A 139 -3.02 -21.04 -11.63
CA SER A 139 -3.57 -22.39 -11.81
C SER A 139 -5.07 -22.37 -11.47
N LEU A 140 -5.89 -21.87 -12.39
CA LEU A 140 -7.24 -22.44 -12.53
C LEU A 140 -7.01 -23.87 -13.05
N LEU A 141 -7.10 -24.88 -12.19
CA LEU A 141 -7.52 -26.26 -12.42
C LEU A 141 -7.01 -27.14 -11.24
N PHE A 142 -7.92 -27.93 -10.68
CA PHE A 142 -7.77 -28.93 -9.61
C PHE A 142 -7.92 -28.46 -8.16
N ALA A 143 -9.17 -28.24 -7.74
CA ALA A 143 -9.80 -29.00 -6.66
C ALA A 143 -11.25 -28.53 -6.42
N THR A 144 -12.12 -28.61 -7.43
CA THR A 144 -13.56 -28.74 -7.16
C THR A 144 -13.86 -30.24 -7.24
N PRO A 145 -14.17 -30.93 -6.13
CA PRO A 145 -14.99 -32.12 -6.24
C PRO A 145 -16.31 -31.62 -6.83
N GLN A 146 -16.48 -31.89 -8.13
CA GLN A 146 -17.75 -31.64 -8.81
C GLN A 146 -18.81 -32.40 -8.02
N PHE A 147 -19.80 -31.65 -7.54
CA PHE A 147 -21.05 -32.15 -7.00
C PHE A 147 -21.55 -33.29 -7.90
N ARG A 148 -21.51 -34.52 -7.38
CA ARG A 148 -22.20 -35.67 -7.96
C ARG A 148 -23.38 -35.98 -7.02
N ASP A 149 -24.55 -36.01 -7.63
CA ASP A 149 -25.87 -36.41 -7.11
C ASP A 149 -26.50 -35.41 -6.11
N LEU A 150 -27.72 -34.91 -6.30
CA LEU A 150 -28.96 -35.59 -6.72
C LEU A 150 -29.89 -34.68 -7.54
#